data_AF-A0A3B8ZIK6-F1
#
_entry.id   AF-A0A3B8ZIK6-F1
#
_cell.length_a   1.000
_cell.length_b   1.000
_cell.length_c   1.000
_cell.angle_alpha   90.00
_cell.angle_beta   90.00
_cell.angle_gamma   90.00
#
_symmetry.space_group_name_H-M   'P 1'
#
loop_
_entity.id
_entity.type
_entity.pdbx_description
1 polymer ?
#
loop_
_entity_poly.entity_id
_entity_poly.type
_entity_poly.pdbx_seq_one_letter_code
_entity_poly.pdbx_strand_id
1 'polypeptide(L)' 'NVDSSPYIVKMMFPMVTTLEELRRLKAMVHRAQRQLSKEGIPYGQVAFGMMLEVPAAAIMIDQMLPAVDFVSVG' A
#
# COMPACT_ATOMS: atom_id res chain seq x y z
N ASN A 1 -23.82 2.21 12.46
CA ASN A 1 -23.46 1.41 11.26
C ASN A 1 -23.00 2.36 10.18
N VAL A 2 -21.76 2.84 10.29
CA VAL A 2 -21.21 3.88 9.41
C VAL A 2 -20.78 3.23 8.12
N ASP A 3 -21.62 3.44 7.11
CA ASP A 3 -21.35 3.48 5.68
C ASP A 3 -19.88 3.26 5.29
N SER A 4 -19.56 2.00 4.98
CA SER A 4 -18.33 1.64 4.28
C SER A 4 -18.42 2.25 2.87
N SER A 5 -17.73 3.37 2.66
CA SER A 5 -17.59 3.98 1.33
C SER A 5 -17.47 2.90 0.24
N PRO A 6 -18.33 2.91 -0.80
CA PRO A 6 -18.29 1.90 -1.86
C PRO A 6 -17.03 2.01 -2.73
N TYR A 7 -16.21 3.04 -2.50
CA TYR A 7 -15.02 3.34 -3.27
C TYR A 7 -13.76 2.86 -2.56
N ILE A 8 -12.98 2.04 -3.27
CA ILE A 8 -11.66 1.60 -2.84
C ILE A 8 -10.64 2.66 -3.26
N VAL A 9 -9.91 3.21 -2.28
CA VAL A 9 -8.80 4.13 -2.57
C VAL A 9 -7.56 3.31 -2.93
N LYS A 10 -6.97 3.56 -4.11
CA LYS A 10 -5.69 2.96 -4.51
C LYS A 10 -4.54 3.85 -4.06
N MET A 11 -3.83 3.44 -3.02
CA MET A 11 -2.65 4.13 -2.50
C MET A 11 -1.39 3.54 -3.14
N MET A 12 -0.61 4.37 -3.82
CA MET A 12 0.57 3.95 -4.57
C MET A 12 1.82 4.63 -4.01
N PHE A 13 2.89 3.86 -3.82
CA PHE A 13 4.18 4.35 -3.34
C PHE A 13 5.22 4.36 -4.47
N PRO A 14 5.81 5.52 -4.78
CA PRO A 14 6.93 5.63 -5.71
C PRO A 14 8.27 5.32 -5.03
N MET A 15 9.30 5.17 -5.86
CA MET A 15 10.71 5.02 -5.52
C MET A 15 10.99 3.82 -4.62
N VAL A 16 10.18 2.77 -4.75
CA VAL A 16 10.36 1.51 -4.02
C VAL A 16 11.39 0.65 -4.76
N THR A 17 12.43 0.24 -4.04
CA THR A 17 13.55 -0.53 -4.60
C THR A 17 13.69 -1.92 -4.00
N THR A 18 13.16 -2.13 -2.78
CA THR A 18 13.32 -3.39 -2.04
C THR A 18 12.02 -3.88 -1.39
N LEU A 19 11.97 -5.20 -1.12
CA LEU A 19 10.87 -5.82 -0.38
C LEU A 19 10.78 -5.32 1.07
N GLU A 20 11.90 -4.95 1.68
CA GLU A 20 11.94 -4.43 3.04
C GLU A 20 11.26 -3.06 3.14
N GLU A 21 11.46 -2.19 2.15
CA GLU A 21 10.75 -0.91 2.04
C GLU A 21 9.23 -1.13 1.96
N LEU A 22 8.76 -2.06 1.13
CA LEU A 22 7.34 -2.41 1.04
C LEU A 22 6.76 -2.85 2.39
N ARG A 23 7.48 -3.73 3.11
CA ARG A 23 7.06 -4.18 4.44
C ARG A 23 6.96 -3.03 5.43
N ARG A 24 7.95 -2.12 5.42
CA ARG A 24 7.96 -0.94 6.29
C ARG A 24 6.82 0.02 5.95
N LEU A 25 6.59 0.30 4.67
CA LEU A 25 5.48 1.12 4.18
C LEU A 25 4.13 0.55 4.62
N LYS A 26 3.91 -0.76 4.41
CA LYS A 26 2.69 -1.44 4.83
C LYS A 26 2.47 -1.37 6.35
N ALA A 27 3.53 -1.51 7.15
CA ALA A 27 3.47 -1.35 8.59
C ALA A 27 3.07 0.08 9.01
N MET A 28 3.52 1.11 8.29
CA MET A 28 3.11 2.51 8.52
C MET A 28 1.64 2.74 8.19
N VAL A 29 1.14 2.20 7.06
CA VAL A 29 -0.29 2.27 6.70
C VAL A 29 -1.14 1.60 7.79
N HIS A 30 -0.79 0.39 8.22
CA HIS A 30 -1.50 -0.29 9.30
C HIS A 30 -1.43 0.48 10.62
N ARG A 31 -0.32 1.19 10.91
CA ARG A 31 -0.22 2.04 12.10
C ARG A 31 -1.20 3.21 12.02
N ALA A 32 -1.31 3.88 10.87
CA ALA A 32 -2.26 4.96 10.66
C ALA A 32 -3.71 4.48 10.81
N GLN A 33 -4.06 3.35 10.20
CA GLN A 33 -5.37 2.72 10.35
C GLN A 33 -5.71 2.42 11.81
N ARG A 34 -4.76 1.83 12.57
CA ARG A 34 -4.95 1.58 14.01
C ARG A 34 -5.15 2.86 14.81
N GLN A 35 -4.48 3.95 14.45
CA GLN A 35 -4.65 5.24 15.11
C GLN A 35 -6.06 5.79 14.85
N LEU A 36 -6.51 5.81 13.60
CA LEU A 36 -7.86 6.24 13.25
C LEU A 36 -8.93 5.40 13.96
N SER A 37 -8.75 4.08 14.01
CA SER A 37 -9.64 3.19 14.76
C SER A 37 -9.70 3.53 16.27
N LYS A 38 -8.58 3.90 16.89
CA LYS A 38 -8.54 4.32 18.31
C LYS A 38 -9.25 5.65 18.55
N GLU A 39 -9.17 6.56 17.58
CA GLU A 39 -9.81 7.87 17.62
C GLU A 39 -11.30 7.82 17.21
N GLY A 40 -11.80 6.64 16.81
CA GLY A 40 -13.17 6.48 16.33
C GLY A 40 -13.44 7.13 14.97
N ILE A 41 -12.38 7.46 14.22
CA ILE A 41 -12.47 8.10 12.90
C ILE A 41 -12.68 7.01 11.84
N PRO A 42 -13.77 7.06 11.07
CA PRO A 42 -14.02 6.09 10.01
C PRO A 42 -13.02 6.26 8.85
N TYR A 43 -12.60 5.14 8.26
CA TYR A 43 -11.79 5.11 7.04
C TYR A 43 -12.26 3.99 6.11
N GLY A 44 -12.09 4.20 4.80
CA GLY A 44 -12.48 3.23 3.77
C GLY A 44 -11.43 2.14 3.52
N GLN A 45 -11.73 1.23 2.60
CA GLN A 45 -10.76 0.24 2.13
C GLN A 45 -9.66 0.92 1.31
N VAL A 46 -8.42 0.52 1.55
CA VAL A 46 -7.24 1.03 0.86
C VAL A 46 -6.53 -0.15 0.19
N ALA A 47 -6.40 -0.10 -1.12
CA ALA A 47 -5.52 -1.00 -1.87
C ALA A 47 -4.09 -0.43 -1.81
N PHE A 48 -3.13 -1.25 -1.42
CA PHE A 48 -1.72 -0.91 -1.26
C PHE A 48 -0.95 -1.33 -2.51
N GLY A 49 -0.39 -0.38 -3.25
CA GLY A 49 0.35 -0.64 -4.47
C GLY A 49 1.68 0.08 -4.55
N MET A 50 2.47 -0.28 -5.56
CA MET A 50 3.76 0.36 -5.84
C MET A 50 3.86 0.84 -7.27
N MET A 51 4.68 1.88 -7.49
CA MET A 51 5.13 2.26 -8.82
C MET A 51 6.40 1.45 -9.17
N LEU A 52 6.39 0.84 -10.35
CA LEU A 52 7.52 0.14 -10.94
C LEU A 52 8.28 1.09 -11.86
N GLU A 53 9.15 1.91 -11.28
CA GLU A 53 9.97 2.91 -12.01
C GLU A 53 11.48 2.62 -11.93
N VAL A 54 11.91 1.78 -10.98
CA VAL A 54 13.32 1.45 -10.77
C VAL A 54 13.66 0.10 -11.44
N PRO A 55 14.67 0.02 -12.33
CA PRO A 55 15.00 -1.23 -13.02
C PRO A 55 15.29 -2.42 -12.10
N ALA A 56 15.93 -2.17 -10.94
CA ALA A 56 16.18 -3.22 -9.95
C ALA A 56 14.88 -3.83 -9.38
N ALA A 57 13.83 -3.02 -9.19
CA ALA A 57 12.53 -3.51 -8.75
C ALA A 57 11.84 -4.35 -9.82
N ALA A 58 12.04 -4.03 -11.11
CA ALA A 58 11.53 -4.85 -12.21
C ALA A 58 12.19 -6.24 -12.28
N ILE A 59 13.49 -6.33 -11.98
CA ILE A 59 14.19 -7.62 -11.90
C ILE A 59 13.68 -8.46 -10.72
N MET A 60 13.32 -7.84 -9.60
CA MET A 60 12.87 -8.51 -8.38
C MET A 60 11.34 -8.61 -8.25
N ILE A 61 10.59 -8.36 -9.33
CA ILE A 61 9.14 -8.18 -9.29
C ILE A 61 8.40 -9.39 -8.69
N ASP A 62 8.85 -10.61 -8.98
CA ASP A 62 8.24 -11.85 -8.46
C ASP A 62 8.25 -11.90 -6.92
N GLN A 63 9.26 -11.30 -6.28
CA GLN A 63 9.36 -11.23 -4.83
C GLN A 63 8.51 -10.11 -4.23
N MET A 64 8.20 -9.08 -5.03
CA MET A 64 7.45 -7.90 -4.60
C MET A 64 5.94 -8.07 -4.76
N LEU A 65 5.48 -8.76 -5.81
CA LEU A 65 4.05 -8.97 -6.10
C LEU A 65 3.24 -9.49 -4.90
N PRO A 66 3.72 -10.44 -4.08
CA PRO A 66 2.96 -10.92 -2.92
C PRO A 66 2.74 -9.85 -1.82
N ALA A 67 3.49 -8.75 -1.85
CA ALA A 67 3.40 -7.69 -0.85
C ALA A 67 2.45 -6.56 -1.22
N VAL A 68 2.00 -6.49 -2.48
CA VAL A 68 1.19 -5.40 -3.05
C VAL A 68 -0.10 -5.92 -3.69
N ASP A 69 -1.14 -5.10 -3.69
CA ASP A 69 -2.43 -5.40 -4.30
C ASP A 69 -2.45 -5.05 -5.80
N PHE A 70 -1.59 -4.10 -6.21
CA PHE A 70 -1.42 -3.70 -7.60
C PHE A 70 -0.05 -3.08 -7.84
N VAL A 71 0.34 -3.03 -9.12
CA VAL A 71 1.56 -2.37 -9.60
C VAL A 71 1.17 -1.41 -10.72
N SER A 72 1.80 -0.23 -10.75
CA SER A 72 1.73 0.70 -11.88
C SER A 72 3.11 0.90 -12.46
N VAL A 73 3.29 0.72 -13.77
CA VAL A 73 4.56 1.05 -14.44
C VAL A 73 4.59 2.56 -14.66
N GLY A 74 5.69 3.21 -14.26
CA GLY A 74 5.87 4.66 -14.31
C GLY A 74 7.26 5.03 -14.81
#